data_AF-A0A2G2LG15-F1
#
_entry.id   AF-A0A2G2LG15-F1
#
_cell.length_a   1.000
_cell.length_b   1.000
_cell.length_c   1.000
_cell.angle_alpha   90.00
_cell.angle_beta   90.00
_cell.angle_gamma   90.00
#
_symmetry.space_group_name_H-M   'P 1'
#
loop_
_entity.id
_entity.type
_entity.pdbx_description
1 polymer ?
#
loop_
_entity_poly.entity_id
_entity_poly.type
_entity_poly.pdbx_seq_one_letter_code
_entity_poly.pdbx_strand_id
1 'polypeptide(L)'
;MYNIGNSNTIIETRISTSSCKKLWAAVLLAQWDLVFKSSKKKSHFALRFPTGDVMAARRWFGGRNFSIVCDLAGVDPEYVLDRFEEKLRAHGGMA
;
A
#
# COMPACT_ATOMS: atom_id res chain seq x y z
N MET A 1 -35.59 25.44 13.99
CA MET A 1 -34.82 24.79 15.08
C MET A 1 -33.55 24.24 14.46
N TYR A 2 -32.38 24.80 14.80
CA TYR A 2 -31.11 24.34 14.26
C TYR A 2 -30.58 23.19 15.12
N ASN A 3 -30.29 22.06 14.46
CA ASN A 3 -29.70 20.88 15.07
C ASN A 3 -28.28 21.23 15.51
N ILE A 4 -28.00 21.17 16.82
CA ILE A 4 -26.67 21.43 17.37
C ILE A 4 -25.78 20.26 16.94
N GLY A 5 -25.06 20.45 15.84
CA GLY A 5 -24.08 19.50 15.34
C GLY A 5 -23.03 19.23 16.40
N ASN A 6 -22.75 17.96 16.64
CA ASN A 6 -21.70 17.48 17.53
C ASN A 6 -20.37 18.25 17.31
N SER A 7 -19.92 18.99 18.32
CA SER A 7 -18.77 19.91 18.29
C SER A 7 -17.42 19.26 17.94
N ASN A 8 -17.37 17.93 17.84
CA ASN A 8 -16.18 17.17 17.42
C ASN A 8 -16.12 16.92 15.90
N THR A 9 -17.09 17.42 15.13
CA THR A 9 -17.11 17.23 13.68
C THR A 9 -16.37 18.38 13.01
N ILE A 10 -15.08 18.19 12.72
CA ILE A 10 -14.33 19.13 11.88
C ILE A 10 -14.85 18.97 10.45
N ILE A 11 -15.62 19.94 9.98
CA ILE A 11 -16.02 20.04 8.57
C ILE A 11 -14.81 20.63 7.82
N GLU A 12 -13.79 19.79 7.58
CA GLU A 12 -12.55 20.18 6.91
C GLU A 12 -12.83 20.31 5.40
N THR A 13 -13.35 21.46 4.97
CA THR A 13 -13.66 21.76 3.56
C THR A 13 -12.43 21.87 2.64
N ARG A 14 -11.22 21.68 3.17
CA ARG A 14 -9.94 21.93 2.48
C ARG A 14 -9.24 20.68 1.94
N ILE A 15 -9.65 19.47 2.35
CA ILE A 15 -9.00 18.24 1.88
C ILE A 15 -9.79 17.68 0.70
N SER A 16 -9.23 17.82 -0.51
CA SER A 16 -9.84 17.24 -1.70
C SER A 16 -9.79 15.71 -1.65
N THR A 17 -10.82 15.05 -2.17
CA THR A 17 -10.85 13.59 -2.37
C THR A 17 -9.63 13.10 -3.16
N SER A 18 -9.16 13.91 -4.13
CA SER A 18 -7.94 13.61 -4.89
C SER A 18 -6.68 13.58 -4.03
N SER A 19 -6.59 14.43 -3.01
CA SER A 19 -5.46 14.44 -2.07
C SER A 19 -5.49 13.21 -1.16
N CYS A 20 -6.68 12.78 -0.71
CA CYS A 20 -6.83 11.53 0.03
C CYS A 20 -6.41 10.32 -0.81
N LYS A 21 -6.85 10.21 -2.06
CA LYS A 21 -6.45 9.13 -2.97
C LYS A 21 -4.93 9.10 -3.17
N LYS A 22 -4.30 10.26 -3.36
CA LYS A 22 -2.85 10.39 -3.47
C LYS A 22 -2.11 9.93 -2.21
N LEU A 23 -2.64 10.25 -1.03
CA LEU A 23 -2.07 9.78 0.24
C LEU A 23 -2.08 8.26 0.31
N TRP A 24 -3.22 7.62 -0.01
CA TRP A 24 -3.33 6.16 0.02
C TRP A 24 -2.49 5.48 -1.08
N ALA A 25 -2.39 6.10 -2.26
CA ALA A 25 -1.46 5.66 -3.30
C ALA A 25 0.00 5.74 -2.84
N ALA A 26 0.37 6.76 -2.05
CA ALA A 26 1.71 6.85 -1.47
C ALA A 26 1.98 5.75 -0.44
N VAL A 27 0.98 5.33 0.33
CA VAL A 27 1.08 4.17 1.24
C VAL A 27 1.34 2.89 0.46
N LEU A 28 0.61 2.64 -0.64
CA LEU A 28 0.85 1.50 -1.53
C LEU A 28 2.28 1.51 -2.07
N LEU A 29 2.74 2.67 -2.56
CA LEU A 29 4.09 2.82 -3.09
C LEU A 29 5.15 2.59 -2.02
N ALA A 30 4.93 3.05 -0.79
CA ALA A 30 5.88 2.83 0.31
C ALA A 30 6.03 1.35 0.66
N GLN A 31 4.93 0.58 0.72
CA GLN A 31 4.97 -0.87 0.93
C GLN A 31 5.67 -1.59 -0.23
N TRP A 32 5.36 -1.19 -1.46
CA TRP A 32 6.00 -1.71 -2.66
C TRP A 32 7.52 -1.46 -2.66
N ASP A 33 7.92 -0.23 -2.33
CA ASP A 33 9.32 0.16 -2.27
C ASP A 33 10.07 -0.50 -1.11
N LEU A 34 9.39 -0.83 -0.01
CA LEU A 34 9.98 -1.62 1.07
C LEU A 34 10.40 -3.01 0.58
N VAL A 35 9.56 -3.63 -0.26
CA VAL A 35 9.87 -4.90 -0.91
C VAL A 35 10.99 -4.72 -1.94
N PHE A 36 10.81 -3.80 -2.90
CA PHE A 36 11.63 -3.75 -4.11
C PHE A 36 12.76 -2.71 -4.17
N LYS A 37 12.68 -1.58 -3.43
CA LYS A 37 13.64 -0.46 -3.54
C LYS A 37 14.56 -0.27 -2.34
N SER A 38 14.27 -0.85 -1.18
CA SER A 38 14.92 -0.46 0.10
C SER A 38 16.43 -0.79 0.26
N SER A 39 17.20 -1.08 -0.79
CA SER A 39 18.66 -0.87 -0.75
C SER A 39 19.25 -0.93 -2.16
N LYS A 40 20.22 -0.04 -2.43
CA LYS A 40 21.10 -0.01 -3.62
C LYS A 40 21.84 -1.33 -3.90
N LYS A 41 21.65 -2.37 -3.06
CA LYS A 41 22.26 -3.71 -3.15
C LYS A 41 21.31 -4.84 -2.74
N LYS A 42 19.99 -4.75 -2.92
CA LYS A 42 19.17 -5.97 -2.84
C LYS A 42 19.48 -6.83 -4.08
N SER A 43 20.55 -7.61 -3.99
CA SER A 43 20.78 -8.73 -4.91
C SER A 43 19.57 -9.67 -4.82
N HIS A 44 19.32 -10.47 -5.85
CA HIS A 44 18.31 -11.54 -5.84
C HIS A 44 18.27 -12.32 -4.50
N PHE A 45 19.41 -12.42 -3.79
CA PHE A 45 19.52 -13.02 -2.46
C PHE A 45 18.62 -12.37 -1.40
N ALA A 46 18.48 -11.04 -1.34
CA ALA A 46 17.70 -10.35 -0.30
C ALA A 46 16.18 -10.54 -0.46
N LEU A 47 15.71 -10.89 -1.65
CA LEU A 47 14.31 -11.26 -1.89
C LEU A 47 14.07 -12.77 -1.66
N ARG A 48 15.13 -13.58 -1.79
CA ARG A 48 15.14 -15.00 -1.43
C ARG A 48 15.24 -15.24 0.08
N PHE A 49 15.96 -14.37 0.79
CA PHE A 49 16.12 -14.37 2.26
C PHE A 49 15.70 -13.01 2.84
N PRO A 50 14.39 -12.72 2.84
CA PRO A 50 13.86 -11.42 3.26
C PRO A 50 14.03 -11.18 4.76
N THR A 51 14.27 -9.92 5.12
CA THR A 51 14.19 -9.45 6.51
C THR A 51 12.74 -9.47 7.01
N GLY A 52 12.55 -9.36 8.33
CA GLY A 52 11.21 -9.33 8.95
C GLY A 52 10.28 -8.29 8.31
N ASP A 53 10.78 -7.08 8.05
CA ASP A 53 9.99 -6.01 7.44
C ASP A 53 9.58 -6.33 6.00
N VAL A 54 10.49 -6.93 5.20
CA VAL A 54 10.18 -7.36 3.83
C VAL A 54 9.15 -8.48 3.84
N MET A 55 9.24 -9.43 4.77
CA MET A 55 8.23 -10.47 4.94
C MET A 55 6.87 -9.90 5.35
N ALA A 56 6.86 -8.94 6.27
CA ALA A 56 5.64 -8.28 6.71
C ALA A 56 4.98 -7.51 5.55
N ALA A 57 5.75 -6.75 4.78
CA ALA A 57 5.22 -6.04 3.61
C ALA A 57 4.73 -7.00 2.52
N ARG A 58 5.45 -8.09 2.26
CA ARG A 58 5.00 -9.12 1.31
C ARG A 58 3.67 -9.75 1.72
N ARG A 59 3.52 -10.12 3.00
CA ARG A 59 2.26 -10.67 3.55
C ARG A 59 1.13 -9.65 3.61
N TRP A 60 1.47 -8.37 3.63
CA TRP A 60 0.48 -7.30 3.61
C TRP A 60 -0.24 -7.24 2.26
N PHE A 61 0.49 -7.44 1.15
CA PHE A 61 -0.13 -7.65 -0.17
C PHE A 61 -0.98 -8.93 -0.15
N GLY A 62 -2.21 -8.84 -0.66
CA GLY A 62 -3.20 -9.92 -0.58
C GLY A 62 -3.92 -10.03 0.78
N GLY A 63 -3.54 -9.24 1.78
CA GLY A 63 -4.23 -9.16 3.07
C GLY A 63 -5.48 -8.27 3.05
N ARG A 64 -6.29 -8.33 4.11
CA ARG A 64 -7.50 -7.51 4.25
C ARG A 64 -7.23 -6.01 4.13
N ASN A 65 -6.17 -5.53 4.79
CA ASN A 65 -5.83 -4.11 4.79
C ASN A 65 -5.38 -3.61 3.42
N PHE A 66 -4.82 -4.49 2.59
CA PHE A 66 -4.41 -4.14 1.23
C PHE A 66 -5.63 -3.78 0.36
N SER A 67 -6.68 -4.60 0.38
CA SER A 67 -7.92 -4.31 -0.37
C SER A 67 -8.51 -2.95 0.01
N ILE A 68 -8.62 -2.69 1.31
CA ILE A 68 -9.14 -1.41 1.83
C ILE A 68 -8.30 -0.23 1.35
N VAL A 69 -6.98 -0.37 1.37
CA VAL A 69 -6.08 0.70 0.90
C VAL A 69 -6.18 0.91 -0.61
N CYS A 70 -6.36 -0.15 -1.40
CA CYS A 70 -6.62 -0.04 -2.85
C CYS A 70 -7.92 0.72 -3.14
N ASP A 71 -9.01 0.39 -2.43
CA ASP A 71 -10.29 1.10 -2.55
C ASP A 71 -10.14 2.60 -2.23
N LEU A 72 -9.42 2.91 -1.16
CA LEU A 72 -9.15 4.29 -0.72
C LEU A 72 -8.22 5.06 -1.67
N ALA A 73 -7.30 4.36 -2.34
CA ALA A 73 -6.46 4.91 -3.39
C ALA A 73 -7.20 5.05 -4.74
N GLY A 74 -8.33 4.35 -4.90
CA GLY A 74 -9.10 4.29 -6.14
C GLY A 74 -8.43 3.44 -7.22
N VAL A 75 -7.78 2.35 -6.84
CA VAL A 75 -7.15 1.37 -7.73
C VAL A 75 -7.73 -0.01 -7.52
N ASP A 76 -7.71 -0.84 -8.55
CA ASP A 76 -8.17 -2.23 -8.48
C ASP A 76 -7.18 -3.10 -7.68
N PRO A 77 -7.59 -3.73 -6.56
CA PRO A 77 -6.73 -4.59 -5.78
C PRO A 77 -6.23 -5.82 -6.54
N GLU A 78 -7.02 -6.42 -7.42
CA GLU A 78 -6.63 -7.62 -8.18
C GLU A 78 -5.50 -7.26 -9.14
N TYR A 79 -5.67 -6.19 -9.92
CA TYR A 79 -4.64 -5.68 -10.81
C TYR A 79 -3.32 -5.35 -10.09
N VAL A 80 -3.38 -4.73 -8.91
CA VAL A 80 -2.18 -4.40 -8.13
C VAL A 80 -1.49 -5.66 -7.61
N LEU A 81 -2.26 -6.66 -7.16
CA LEU A 81 -1.72 -7.93 -6.67
C LEU A 81 -1.06 -8.73 -7.78
N ASP A 82 -1.70 -8.83 -8.95
CA ASP A 82 -1.14 -9.52 -10.13
C ASP A 82 0.22 -8.94 -10.51
N ARG A 83 0.33 -7.60 -10.57
CA ARG A 83 1.59 -6.91 -10.86
C ARG A 83 2.64 -7.11 -9.77
N PHE A 84 2.21 -7.15 -8.51
CA PHE A 84 3.11 -7.41 -7.39
C PHE A 84 3.73 -8.80 -7.50
N GLU A 85 2.91 -9.82 -7.75
CA GLU A 85 3.35 -11.20 -7.89
C GLU A 85 4.22 -11.42 -9.13
N GLU A 86 3.84 -10.85 -10.27
CA GLU A 86 4.64 -10.87 -11.50
C GLU A 86 6.05 -10.35 -11.22
N LYS A 87 6.15 -9.21 -10.55
CA LYS A 87 7.43 -8.61 -10.19
C LYS A 87 8.19 -9.45 -9.17
N LEU A 88 7.51 -10.04 -8.19
CA LEU A 88 8.12 -10.92 -7.20
C LEU A 88 8.74 -12.16 -7.85
N ARG A 89 8.02 -12.81 -8.78
CA ARG A 89 8.51 -13.95 -9.57
C ARG A 89 9.73 -13.57 -10.40
N ALA A 90 9.72 -12.42 -11.06
CA ALA A 90 10.85 -11.92 -11.85
C ALA A 90 12.13 -11.73 -11.01
N HIS A 91 11.99 -11.44 -9.71
CA HIS A 91 13.12 -11.29 -8.79
C HIS A 91 13.46 -12.58 -8.02
N GLY A 92 12.88 -13.73 -8.38
CA GLY A 92 13.14 -15.02 -7.74
C GLY A 92 12.54 -15.17 -6.34
N GLY A 93 11.56 -14.33 -5.97
CA GLY A 93 10.74 -14.54 -4.79
C GLY A 93 9.66 -15.59 -5.07
N MET A 94 9.54 -16.60 -4.20
CA MET A 94 8.37 -17.48 -4.17
C MET A 94 7.30 -16.82 -3.30
N ALA A 95 6.04 -16.76 -3.76
CA ALA A 95 4.90 -16.10 -3.11
C ALA A 95 4.84 -16.37 -1.60
#